data_AF-A0A4R6N3T0-F1
#
_entry.id   AF-A0A4R6N3T0-F1
#
_cell.length_a   1.000
_cell.length_b   1.000
_cell.length_c   1.000
_cell.angle_alpha   90.00
_cell.angle_beta   90.00
_cell.angle_gamma   90.00
#
_symmetry.space_group_name_H-M   'P 1'
#
loop_
_entity.id
_entity.type
_entity.pdbx_description
1 polymer ?
#
loop_
_entity_poly.entity_id
_entity_poly.type
_entity_poly.pdbx_seq_one_letter_code
_entity_poly.pdbx_strand_id
1 'polypeptide(L)'
;MLGGIFPEKMPALSALLADLGRPSAARLAASLGVSRATAHRWIAQDRAPRAVLLVLYLAAPSFGARSEAARVMHAQEGQRLAQALAEAHRREAEALRRELARVVALGDFGAANQPTVRALPAVVVNGGRRPIGV
;
A
#
# COMPACT_ATOMS: atom_id res chain seq x y z
N MET A 1 34.51 -10.45 -9.36
CA MET A 1 34.04 -10.05 -10.70
C MET A 1 32.89 -9.08 -10.53
N LEU A 2 32.91 -7.90 -11.15
CA LEU A 2 31.83 -6.90 -11.06
C LEU A 2 30.72 -7.09 -12.12
N GLY A 3 30.87 -8.10 -12.99
CA GLY A 3 29.89 -8.45 -14.02
C GLY A 3 28.60 -8.95 -13.35
N GLY A 4 27.54 -8.15 -13.43
CA GLY A 4 26.25 -8.42 -12.80
C GLY A 4 25.72 -7.26 -11.95
N ILE A 5 26.60 -6.39 -11.43
CA ILE A 5 26.20 -5.21 -10.67
C ILE A 5 25.76 -4.08 -11.61
N PHE A 6 26.46 -3.93 -12.74
CA PHE A 6 26.22 -2.87 -13.72
C PHE A 6 25.87 -3.44 -15.09
N PRO A 7 24.94 -2.81 -15.84
CA PRO A 7 24.63 -3.20 -17.20
C PRO A 7 25.84 -2.96 -18.13
N GLU A 8 26.14 -3.95 -18.96
CA GLU A 8 27.20 -3.86 -19.98
C GLU A 8 26.82 -2.86 -21.09
N LYS A 9 25.54 -2.83 -21.46
CA LYS A 9 24.97 -1.92 -22.46
C LYS A 9 23.89 -1.07 -21.81
N MET A 10 24.02 0.25 -21.96
CA MET A 10 23.01 1.18 -21.47
C MET A 10 21.86 1.29 -22.47
N PRO A 11 20.60 1.28 -22.00
CA PRO A 11 19.47 1.66 -22.84
C PRO A 11 19.62 3.12 -23.32
N ALA A 12 18.92 3.45 -24.40
CA ALA A 12 18.76 4.82 -24.84
C ALA A 12 18.10 5.68 -23.74
N LEU A 13 18.40 6.97 -23.73
CA LEU A 13 17.83 7.89 -22.73
C LEU A 13 16.30 7.92 -22.83
N SER A 14 15.77 7.93 -24.04
CA SER A 14 14.35 7.89 -24.39
C SER A 14 13.63 6.69 -23.77
N ALA A 15 14.25 5.51 -23.81
CA ALA A 15 13.71 4.29 -23.21
C ALA A 15 13.65 4.39 -21.68
N LEU A 16 14.72 4.92 -21.05
CA LEU A 16 14.75 5.14 -19.60
C LEU A 16 13.71 6.18 -19.17
N LEU A 17 13.59 7.28 -19.90
CA LEU A 17 12.61 8.32 -19.61
C LEU A 17 11.18 7.84 -19.83
N ALA A 18 10.93 6.98 -20.81
CA ALA A 18 9.61 6.38 -21.01
C ALA A 18 9.19 5.51 -19.82
N ASP A 19 10.11 4.70 -19.29
CA ASP A 19 9.87 3.86 -18.10
C ASP A 19 9.66 4.69 -16.83
N LEU A 20 10.27 5.88 -16.75
CA LEU A 20 10.10 6.86 -15.68
C LEU A 20 8.87 7.76 -15.83
N GLY A 21 7.97 7.48 -16.78
CA GLY A 21 6.75 8.28 -16.99
C GLY A 21 6.95 9.61 -17.73
N ARG A 22 8.01 9.70 -18.55
CA ARG A 22 8.35 10.85 -19.41
C ARG A 22 8.46 12.18 -18.66
N PRO A 23 9.36 12.30 -17.67
CA PRO A 23 9.53 13.55 -16.93
C PRO A 23 9.96 14.69 -17.85
N SER A 24 9.50 15.91 -17.57
CA SER A 24 9.92 17.10 -18.31
C SER A 24 11.41 17.39 -18.11
N ALA A 25 12.03 18.07 -19.09
CA ALA A 25 13.42 18.51 -18.99
C ALA A 25 13.69 19.34 -17.73
N ALA A 26 12.71 20.14 -17.29
CA ALA A 26 12.82 20.94 -16.07
C ALA A 26 12.89 20.05 -14.81
N ARG A 27 12.05 19.01 -14.73
CA ARG A 27 12.07 18.06 -13.61
C ARG A 27 13.36 17.25 -13.61
N LEU A 28 13.78 16.77 -14.77
CA LEU A 28 15.06 16.05 -14.94
C LEU A 28 16.25 16.91 -14.50
N ALA A 29 16.28 18.18 -14.92
CA ALA A 29 17.31 19.14 -14.55
C ALA A 29 17.38 19.37 -13.03
N ALA A 30 16.23 19.59 -12.40
CA ALA A 30 16.13 19.80 -10.96
C ALA A 30 16.61 18.57 -10.17
N SER A 31 16.19 17.36 -10.56
CA SER A 31 16.57 16.13 -9.87
C SER A 31 18.05 15.76 -10.04
N LEU A 32 18.66 16.09 -11.18
CA LEU A 32 20.06 15.77 -11.49
C LEU A 32 21.04 16.91 -11.16
N GLY A 33 20.56 18.07 -10.71
CA GLY A 33 21.40 19.23 -10.41
C GLY A 33 22.08 19.84 -11.65
N VAL A 34 21.44 19.78 -12.82
CA VAL A 34 21.98 20.32 -14.08
C VAL A 34 21.11 21.45 -14.63
N SER A 35 21.64 22.23 -15.58
CA SER A 35 20.85 23.26 -16.25
C SER A 35 19.73 22.66 -17.13
N ARG A 36 18.61 23.37 -17.26
CA ARG A 36 17.50 22.98 -18.15
C ARG A 36 17.97 22.82 -19.60
N ALA A 37 18.84 23.71 -20.07
CA ALA A 37 19.44 23.64 -21.41
C ALA A 37 20.22 22.33 -21.62
N THR A 38 20.94 21.86 -20.60
CA THR A 38 21.67 20.59 -20.65
C THR A 38 20.70 19.40 -20.71
N ALA A 39 19.67 19.39 -19.86
CA ALA A 39 18.64 18.35 -19.90
C ALA A 39 17.89 18.31 -21.25
N HIS A 40 17.53 19.48 -21.79
CA HIS A 40 16.92 19.58 -23.12
C HIS A 40 17.82 19.03 -24.22
N ARG A 41 19.12 19.40 -24.21
CA ARG A 41 20.09 18.90 -25.17
C ARG A 41 20.19 17.37 -25.11
N TRP A 42 20.24 16.79 -23.90
CA TRP A 42 20.30 15.33 -23.75
C TRP A 42 19.06 14.63 -24.31
N ILE A 43 17.87 15.14 -23.99
CA ILE A 43 16.60 14.60 -24.49
C ILE A 43 16.54 14.69 -26.01
N ALA A 44 16.91 15.84 -26.59
CA ALA A 44 16.89 16.05 -28.04
C ALA A 44 17.88 15.13 -28.78
N GLN A 45 19.02 14.82 -28.17
CA GLN A 45 20.07 13.99 -28.77
C GLN A 45 19.95 12.51 -28.42
N ASP A 46 18.97 12.14 -27.58
CA ASP A 46 18.81 10.81 -26.99
C ASP A 46 20.11 10.28 -26.31
N ARG A 47 20.88 11.19 -25.71
CA ARG A 47 22.21 10.90 -25.16
C ARG A 47 22.46 11.70 -23.90
N ALA A 48 23.00 11.03 -22.88
CA ALA A 48 23.46 11.65 -21.65
C ALA A 48 24.78 11.00 -21.19
N PRO A 49 25.55 11.63 -20.28
CA PRO A 49 26.72 11.02 -19.67
C PRO A 49 26.38 9.66 -19.04
N ARG A 50 27.31 8.71 -19.08
CA ARG A 50 27.09 7.35 -18.58
C ARG A 50 26.64 7.31 -17.11
N ALA A 51 27.18 8.20 -16.27
CA ALA A 51 26.77 8.33 -14.88
C ALA A 51 25.29 8.72 -14.74
N VAL A 52 24.80 9.62 -15.59
CA VAL A 52 23.39 10.04 -15.61
C VAL A 52 22.50 8.88 -16.07
N LEU A 53 22.89 8.21 -17.16
CA LEU A 53 22.17 7.04 -17.64
C LEU A 53 22.09 5.96 -16.57
N LEU A 54 23.16 5.75 -15.79
CA LEU A 54 23.20 4.77 -14.72
C LEU A 54 22.21 5.11 -13.60
N VAL A 55 22.19 6.37 -13.16
CA VAL A 55 21.22 6.83 -12.15
C VAL A 55 19.79 6.62 -12.63
N LEU A 56 19.50 7.00 -13.88
CA LEU A 56 18.17 6.81 -14.46
C LEU A 56 17.81 5.32 -14.60
N TYR A 57 18.77 4.47 -14.97
CA TYR A 57 18.60 3.03 -15.07
C TYR A 57 18.26 2.39 -13.72
N LEU A 58 18.93 2.78 -12.64
CA LEU A 58 18.65 2.28 -11.29
C LEU A 58 17.28 2.74 -10.77
N ALA A 59 16.85 3.94 -11.18
CA ALA A 59 15.55 4.50 -10.82
C ALA A 59 14.38 3.92 -11.65
N ALA A 60 14.64 3.45 -12.87
CA ALA A 60 13.64 2.98 -13.81
C ALA A 60 13.10 1.59 -13.41
N PRO A 61 11.77 1.42 -13.19
CA PRO A 61 11.19 0.18 -12.67
C PRO A 61 11.54 -1.09 -13.46
N SER A 62 11.45 -1.06 -14.79
CA SER A 62 11.63 -2.23 -15.67
C SER A 62 13.10 -2.55 -15.92
N PHE A 63 13.98 -1.58 -15.72
CA PHE A 63 15.41 -1.71 -15.96
C PHE A 63 16.16 -2.04 -14.66
N GLY A 64 15.87 -1.31 -13.59
CA GLY A 64 16.45 -1.49 -12.26
C GLY A 64 16.21 -2.90 -11.74
N ALA A 65 15.01 -3.47 -11.91
CA ALA A 65 14.69 -4.83 -11.44
C ALA A 65 15.65 -5.93 -11.95
N ARG A 66 16.34 -5.70 -13.07
CA ARG A 66 17.34 -6.63 -13.64
C ARG A 66 18.74 -6.50 -13.05
N SER A 67 19.02 -5.42 -12.31
CA SER A 67 20.31 -5.21 -11.64
C SER A 67 20.22 -5.52 -10.16
N GLU A 68 21.20 -6.26 -9.67
CA GLU A 68 21.28 -6.58 -8.24
C GLU A 68 21.39 -5.31 -7.38
N ALA A 69 22.13 -4.30 -7.87
CA ALA A 69 22.27 -3.02 -7.20
C ALA A 69 20.93 -2.30 -6.98
N ALA A 70 20.08 -2.19 -8.02
CA ALA A 70 18.78 -1.54 -7.83
C ALA A 70 17.84 -2.40 -7.00
N ARG A 71 17.90 -3.74 -7.09
CA ARG A 71 17.10 -4.62 -6.21
C ARG A 71 17.40 -4.37 -4.73
N VAL A 72 18.67 -4.23 -4.37
CA VAL A 72 19.07 -3.92 -2.98
C VAL A 72 18.56 -2.55 -2.55
N MET A 73 18.71 -1.51 -3.38
CA MET A 73 18.20 -0.17 -3.05
C MET A 73 16.66 -0.16 -2.89
N HIS A 74 15.94 -0.75 -3.85
CA HIS A 74 14.48 -0.82 -3.82
C HIS A 74 13.97 -1.66 -2.63
N ALA A 75 14.69 -2.73 -2.25
CA ALA A 75 14.35 -3.54 -1.07
C ALA A 75 14.52 -2.75 0.24
N GLN A 76 15.59 -1.98 0.37
CA GLN A 76 15.82 -1.14 1.56
C GLN A 76 14.74 -0.08 1.73
N GLU A 77 14.38 0.60 0.64
CA GLU A 77 13.34 1.64 0.68
C GLU A 77 11.95 1.04 0.90
N GLY A 78 11.66 -0.10 0.27
CA GLY A 78 10.43 -0.86 0.48
C GLY A 78 10.25 -1.33 1.93
N GLN A 79 11.35 -1.77 2.58
CA GLN A 79 11.31 -2.16 3.98
C GLN A 79 10.95 -0.99 4.90
N ARG A 80 11.52 0.21 4.66
CA ARG A 80 11.20 1.41 5.44
C ARG A 80 9.73 1.81 5.30
N LEU A 81 9.21 1.80 4.08
CA LEU A 81 7.80 2.07 3.83
C LEU A 81 6.89 1.06 4.53
N ALA A 82 7.21 -0.24 4.43
CA ALA A 82 6.45 -1.29 5.09
C ALA A 82 6.44 -1.14 6.61
N GLN A 83 7.57 -0.76 7.21
CA GLN A 83 7.66 -0.47 8.65
C GLN A 83 6.77 0.72 9.03
N ALA A 84 6.84 1.82 8.28
CA ALA A 84 6.03 3.00 8.53
C ALA A 84 4.51 2.72 8.41
N LEU A 85 4.11 1.93 7.41
CA LEU A 85 2.71 1.50 7.24
C LEU A 85 2.26 0.58 8.38
N ALA A 86 3.09 -0.37 8.79
CA ALA A 86 2.78 -1.26 9.91
C ALA A 86 2.63 -0.50 11.23
N GLU A 87 3.38 0.58 11.42
CA GLU A 87 3.24 1.48 12.58
C GLU A 87 1.98 2.35 12.49
N ALA A 88 1.66 2.88 11.31
CA ALA A 88 0.41 3.61 11.08
C ALA A 88 -0.81 2.73 11.39
N HIS A 89 -0.88 1.52 10.83
CA HIS A 89 -1.98 0.58 11.07
C HIS A 89 -2.08 0.14 12.53
N ARG A 90 -0.95 -0.05 13.23
CA ARG A 90 -0.96 -0.35 14.67
C ARG A 90 -1.62 0.79 15.47
N ARG A 91 -1.26 2.04 15.18
CA ARG A 91 -1.86 3.21 15.84
C ARG A 91 -3.35 3.33 15.58
N GLU A 92 -3.78 3.09 14.34
CA GLU A 92 -5.20 3.09 13.97
C GLU A 92 -5.98 1.99 14.71
N ALA A 93 -5.45 0.76 14.72
CA ALA A 93 -6.07 -0.36 15.41
C ALA A 93 -6.22 -0.11 16.93
N GLU A 94 -5.20 0.49 17.56
CA GLU A 94 -5.27 0.86 18.97
C GLU A 94 -6.29 1.99 19.22
N ALA A 95 -6.35 2.99 18.35
CA ALA A 95 -7.33 4.07 18.45
C ALA A 95 -8.76 3.52 18.36
N LEU A 96 -9.02 2.66 17.38
CA LEU A 96 -10.32 2.01 17.21
C LEU A 96 -10.68 1.11 18.40
N ARG A 97 -9.72 0.38 18.97
CA ARG A 97 -9.94 -0.43 20.17
C ARG A 97 -10.28 0.43 21.39
N ARG A 98 -9.59 1.55 21.58
CA ARG A 98 -9.90 2.51 22.66
C ARG A 98 -11.28 3.10 22.50
N GLU A 99 -11.65 3.49 21.28
CA GLU A 99 -12.97 4.06 21.00
C GLU A 99 -14.08 3.03 21.20
N LEU A 100 -13.89 1.80 20.74
CA LEU A 100 -14.82 0.71 21.00
C LEU A 100 -14.96 0.45 22.51
N ALA A 101 -13.85 0.40 23.25
CA ALA A 101 -13.88 0.22 24.69
C ALA A 101 -14.64 1.36 25.39
N ARG A 102 -14.47 2.61 24.93
CA ARG A 102 -15.21 3.76 25.43
C ARG A 102 -16.71 3.64 25.17
N VAL A 103 -17.11 3.29 23.95
CA VAL A 103 -18.52 3.08 23.57
C VAL A 103 -19.12 1.92 24.37
N VAL A 104 -18.40 0.81 24.50
CA VAL A 104 -18.80 -0.36 25.30
C VAL A 104 -19.01 0.02 26.76
N ALA A 105 -18.12 0.84 27.34
CA ALA A 105 -18.23 1.29 28.72
C ALA A 105 -19.36 2.32 28.95
N LEU A 106 -19.71 3.11 27.94
CA LEU A 106 -20.75 4.16 28.05
C LEU A 106 -22.16 3.61 27.83
N GLY A 107 -22.29 2.50 27.11
CA GLY A 107 -23.59 1.90 26.84
C GLY A 107 -24.03 0.98 27.97
N ASP A 108 -25.19 1.27 28.54
CA ASP A 108 -26.01 0.25 29.20
C ASP A 108 -26.62 -0.61 28.08
N PHE A 109 -25.81 -1.50 27.50
CA PHE A 109 -26.27 -2.49 26.54
C PHE A 109 -27.06 -3.55 27.30
N GLY A 110 -28.22 -3.15 27.84
CA GLY A 110 -29.28 -4.08 28.17
C GLY A 110 -29.44 -5.00 26.97
N ALA A 111 -29.25 -6.30 27.17
CA ALA A 111 -29.25 -7.26 26.08
C ALA A 111 -30.49 -6.99 25.22
N ALA A 112 -30.30 -6.70 23.93
CA ALA A 112 -31.44 -6.52 23.01
C ALA A 112 -32.36 -7.76 22.97
N ASN A 113 -31.89 -8.87 23.56
CA ASN A 113 -32.57 -10.14 23.75
C ASN A 113 -32.82 -10.50 25.22
N GLN A 114 -32.77 -9.56 26.18
CA GLN A 114 -33.14 -9.87 27.56
C GLN A 114 -34.61 -10.37 27.54
N PRO A 115 -34.91 -11.61 27.93
CA PRO A 115 -36.27 -12.10 27.90
C PRO A 115 -37.06 -11.29 28.92
N THR A 116 -37.88 -10.35 28.46
CA THR A 116 -38.93 -9.77 29.29
C THR A 116 -39.89 -10.90 29.63
N VAL A 117 -39.74 -11.47 30.83
CA VAL A 117 -40.67 -12.43 31.39
C VAL A 117 -41.96 -11.67 31.71
N ARG A 118 -42.74 -11.34 30.69
CA ARG A 118 -44.14 -10.97 30.87
C ARG A 118 -44.87 -12.27 31.12
N ALA A 119 -45.11 -12.58 32.39
CA ALA A 119 -45.98 -13.69 32.76
C ALA A 119 -47.33 -13.48 32.07
N LEU A 120 -47.62 -14.29 31.05
CA LEU A 120 -48.96 -14.39 30.51
C LEU A 120 -49.81 -15.04 31.61
N PRO A 121 -51.01 -14.51 31.90
CA PRO A 121 -51.91 -15.15 32.84
C PRO A 121 -52.19 -16.57 32.37
N ALA A 122 -52.08 -17.53 33.29
CA ALA A 122 -52.31 -18.95 33.00
C ALA A 122 -53.69 -19.12 32.36
N VAL A 123 -53.71 -19.49 31.08
CA VAL A 123 -54.93 -19.93 30.41
C VAL A 123 -55.26 -21.30 30.98
N VAL A 124 -56.32 -21.35 31.79
CA VAL A 124 -56.93 -22.62 32.22
C VAL A 124 -57.55 -23.26 30.98
N VAL A 125 -56.84 -24.20 30.37
CA VAL A 125 -57.40 -25.04 29.31
C VAL A 125 -58.26 -26.10 29.98
N ASN A 126 -59.57 -25.88 30.00
CA ASN A 126 -60.54 -26.89 30.42
C ASN A 126 -60.43 -28.11 29.51
N GLY A 127 -60.00 -29.22 30.09
CA GLY A 127 -59.78 -30.49 29.39
C GLY A 127 -61.07 -31.05 28.81
N GLY A 128 -61.16 -31.07 27.48
CA GLY A 128 -62.09 -31.92 26.74
C GLY A 128 -61.32 -33.08 26.11
N ARG A 129 -61.29 -34.23 26.79
CA ARG A 129 -60.87 -35.51 26.18
C ARG A 129 -61.80 -35.88 25.04
N ARG A 130 -61.28 -36.27 23.88
CA ARG A 130 -61.94 -37.22 22.99
C ARG A 130 -60.97 -38.36 22.65
N PRO A 131 -61.40 -39.62 22.78
CA PRO A 131 -60.58 -40.78 22.46
C PRO A 131 -60.51 -40.95 20.94
N ILE A 132 -59.31 -41.29 20.44
CA ILE A 132 -59.12 -41.67 19.05
C ILE A 132 -59.50 -43.16 18.97
N GLY A 133 -60.61 -43.44 18.29
CA GLY A 133 -61.03 -44.81 17.97
C GLY A 133 -60.08 -45.46 16.97
N VAL A 134 -59.96 -46.77 17.14
CA VAL A 134 -59.08 -47.76 16.49
C VAL A 134 -59.18 -47.76 14.97
#